data_AF-A0A816HY27-F1
#
_entry.id   AF-A0A816HY27-F1
#
_cell.length_a   1.000
_cell.length_b   1.000
_cell.length_c   1.000
_cell.angle_alpha   90.00
_cell.angle_beta   90.00
_cell.angle_gamma   90.00
#
_symmetry.space_group_name_H-M   'P 1'
#
loop_
_entity.id
_entity.type
_entity.pdbx_description
1 polymer ?
#
loop_
_entity_poly.entity_id
_entity_poly.type
_entity_poly.pdbx_seq_one_letter_code
_entity_poly.pdbx_strand_id
1 'polypeptide(L)' 'SQLIIHRDLAARNCLINDEENFVKVGDFGMAKFLSSSSLIYKGKCDTPFPLRWSSPEVL' A
#
# COMPACT_ATOMS: atom_id res chain seq x y z
N SER A 1 10.86 12.08 -2.56
CA SER A 1 9.98 10.89 -2.42
C SER A 1 10.32 10.20 -1.10
N GLN A 2 9.35 9.57 -0.45
CA GLN A 2 9.60 8.74 0.74
C GLN A 2 9.62 7.27 0.33
N LEU A 3 10.49 6.45 0.94
CA LEU A 3 10.57 5.02 0.70
C LEU A 3 9.49 4.28 1.51
N ILE A 4 8.25 4.35 1.03
CA ILE A 4 7.08 3.73 1.66
C ILE A 4 6.37 2.84 0.65
N ILE A 5 5.96 1.65 1.11
CA ILE A 5 5.03 0.78 0.40
C ILE A 5 3.68 0.79 1.12
N HIS A 6 2.59 1.01 0.39
CA HIS A 6 1.24 1.08 0.97
C HIS A 6 0.70 -0.30 1.36
N ARG A 7 1.00 -1.33 0.54
CA ARG A 7 0.55 -2.73 0.68
C ARG A 7 -0.97 -2.97 0.64
N ASP A 8 -1.78 -1.93 0.46
CA ASP A 8 -3.23 -2.04 0.26
C ASP A 8 -3.76 -0.93 -0.64
N LEU A 9 -3.16 -0.75 -1.82
CA LEU A 9 -3.68 0.24 -2.77
C LEU A 9 -4.87 -0.35 -3.52
N ALA A 10 -6.07 0.15 -3.21
CA ALA A 10 -7.32 -0.26 -3.81
C ALA A 10 -8.28 0.93 -3.92
N ALA A 11 -9.26 0.86 -4.82
CA ALA A 11 -10.24 1.95 -5.02
C ALA A 11 -10.96 2.36 -3.74
N ARG A 12 -11.23 1.41 -2.82
CA ARG A 12 -11.81 1.69 -1.49
C ARG A 12 -10.95 2.59 -0.61
N ASN A 13 -9.65 2.67 -0.87
CA ASN A 13 -8.67 3.49 -0.14
C ASN A 13 -8.36 4.80 -0.89
N CYS A 14 -9.10 5.10 -1.97
CA CYS A 14 -9.07 6.37 -2.66
C CYS A 14 -10.22 7.25 -2.16
N LEU A 15 -9.89 8.31 -1.42
CA LEU A 15 -10.85 9.29 -0.92
C LEU A 15 -11.07 10.36 -1.99
N ILE A 16 -12.31 10.50 -2.45
CA ILE A 16 -12.68 11.47 -3.48
C ILE A 16 -13.11 12.76 -2.80
N ASN A 17 -12.58 13.89 -3.26
CA ASN A 17 -13.16 15.19 -3.00
C ASN A 17 -13.88 15.66 -4.27
N ASP A 18 -15.20 15.55 -4.27
CA ASP A 18 -16.05 15.92 -5.41
C ASP A 18 -16.06 17.43 -5.65
N GLU A 19 -16.00 18.25 -4.59
CA GLU A 19 -16.06 19.72 -4.68
C GLU A 19 -14.82 20.28 -5.37
N GLU A 20 -13.66 19.71 -5.07
CA GLU A 20 -12.36 20.19 -5.55
C GLU A 20 -11.77 19.30 -6.67
N ASN A 21 -12.53 18.31 -7.16
CA ASN A 21 -12.17 17.38 -8.23
C ASN A 21 -10.76 16.76 -8.08
N PHE A 22 -10.42 16.27 -6.89
CA PHE A 22 -9.17 15.55 -6.64
C PHE A 22 -9.38 14.29 -5.79
N VAL A 23 -8.39 13.40 -5.84
CA VAL A 23 -8.37 12.16 -5.05
C VAL A 23 -7.17 12.16 -4.11
N LYS A 24 -7.35 11.65 -2.89
CA LYS A 24 -6.29 11.40 -1.91
C LYS A 24 -6.25 9.91 -1.57
N VAL A 25 -5.04 9.35 -1.54
CA VAL A 25 -4.84 7.98 -1.04
C VAL A 25 -4.90 8.01 0.49
N GLY A 26 -5.72 7.15 1.07
CA GLY A 26 -5.91 6.98 2.50
C GLY A 26 -5.64 5.55 2.98
N ASP A 27 -5.86 5.30 4.27
CA ASP A 27 -5.65 4.00 4.93
C ASP A 27 -4.24 3.39 4.80
N PHE A 28 -3.29 3.96 5.54
CA PHE A 28 -1.91 3.48 5.62
C PHE A 28 -1.70 2.40 6.69
N GLY A 29 -2.76 1.74 7.19
CA GLY A 29 -2.66 0.76 8.27
C GLY A 29 -1.74 -0.43 7.97
N MET A 30 -1.61 -0.77 6.68
CA MET A 30 -0.72 -1.84 6.19
C MET A 30 0.64 -1.33 5.69
N ALA A 31 0.85 -0.01 5.67
CA ALA A 31 2.03 0.58 5.06
C ALA A 31 3.32 0.22 5.83
N LYS A 32 4.44 0.17 5.09
CA LYS A 32 5.78 -0.08 5.65
C LYS A 32 6.80 0.87 5.05
N PHE A 33 7.70 1.36 5.90
CA PHE A 33 8.91 2.05 5.46
C PHE A 33 9.94 1.03 4.99
N LEU A 34 10.60 1.33 3.88
CA LEU A 34 11.76 0.60 3.39
C LEU A 34 13.04 1.30 3.85
N SER A 35 14.12 0.53 3.91
CA SER A 35 15.47 1.09 4.10
C SER A 35 16.08 1.40 2.75
N SER A 36 16.88 2.46 2.64
CA SER A 36 17.67 2.73 1.44
C SER A 36 18.63 1.59 1.08
N SER A 37 18.99 0.75 2.05
CA SER A 37 19.82 -0.46 1.84
C SER A 37 19.03 -1.70 1.43
N SER A 38 17.69 -1.69 1.52
CA SER A 38 16.84 -2.84 1.18
C SER A 38 15.49 -2.38 0.65
N LEU A 39 15.35 -2.45 -0.67
CA LEU A 39 14.14 -2.01 -1.39
C LEU A 39 13.02 -3.07 -1.37
N ILE A 40 13.25 -4.23 -0.76
CA ILE A 40 12.29 -5.34 -0.71
C ILE A 40 11.89 -5.56 0.75
N TYR A 41 10.60 -5.39 1.04
CA TYR A 41 10.03 -5.81 2.31
C TYR A 41 9.69 -7.30 2.28
N LYS A 42 10.25 -8.07 3.22
CA LYS A 42 9.89 -9.47 3.43
C LYS A 42 8.90 -9.58 4.61
N GLY A 43 7.64 -9.89 4.30
CA GLY A 43 6.60 -10.12 5.30
C GLY A 43 6.77 -11.46 6.03
N LYS A 44 6.00 -11.66 7.11
CA LYS A 44 5.89 -12.98 7.75
C LYS A 44 4.84 -13.81 7.00
N CYS A 45 5.01 -15.14 6.95
CA CYS A 45 4.14 -16.03 6.17
C CYS A 45 2.64 -15.90 6.52
N ASP A 46 2.28 -15.48 7.74
CA ASP A 46 0.89 -15.39 8.19
C ASP A 46 0.32 -13.95 8.24
N THR A 47 1.01 -12.97 7.66
CA THR A 47 0.43 -11.62 7.61
C THR A 47 -0.69 -11.56 6.57
N PRO A 48 -1.94 -11.27 6.95
CA PRO A 48 -3.03 -11.14 5.99
C PRO A 48 -2.72 -10.01 5.00
N PHE A 49 -3.07 -10.23 3.73
CA PHE A 49 -2.85 -9.28 2.65
C PHE A 49 -3.97 -9.36 1.60
N PRO A 50 -4.21 -8.27 0.84
CA PRO A 50 -5.30 -8.23 -0.12
C PRO A 50 -4.95 -9.04 -1.38
N LEU A 51 -5.26 -10.35 -1.37
CA LEU A 51 -4.92 -11.28 -2.45
C LEU A 51 -5.24 -10.76 -3.86
N ARG A 52 -6.45 -10.21 -4.06
CA ARG A 52 -6.91 -9.71 -5.37
C ARG A 52 -6.24 -8.41 -5.84
N TRP A 53 -5.55 -7.71 -4.94
CA TRP A 53 -4.83 -6.45 -5.23
C TRP A 53 -3.32 -6.61 -5.08
N SER A 54 -2.83 -7.83 -4.88
CA SER A 54 -1.40 -8.10 -4.68
C SER A 54 -0.79 -8.68 -5.94
N SER A 55 0.45 -8.28 -6.20
CA SER A 55 1.25 -8.81 -7.31
C SER A 55 1.73 -10.25 -6.98
N PRO A 56 2.03 -11.10 -7.98
CA PRO A 56 2.38 -12.50 -7.74
C PRO A 56 3.58 -12.74 -6.82
N GLU A 57 4.56 -11.82 -6.76
CA GLU A 57 5.74 -11.93 -5.88
C GLU A 57 5.44 -11.75 -4.39
N VAL A 58 4.22 -11.32 -4.04
CA VAL A 58 3.75 -11.20 -2.67
C VAL A 58 3.23 -12.55 -2.13
N LEU A 59 2.85 -13.47 -3.03
CA LEU A 59 2.38 -14.83 -2.72
C LEU A 59 3.55 -15.71 -2.27
#